data_AF-A0A0G0GV44-F1
#
_entry.id   AF-A0A0G0GV44-F1
#
_cell.length_a   1.000
_cell.length_b   1.000
_cell.length_c   1.000
_cell.angle_alpha   90.00
_cell.angle_beta   90.00
_cell.angle_gamma   90.00
#
_symmetry.space_group_name_H-M   'P 1'
#
loop_
_entity.id
_entity.type
_entity.pdbx_description
1 polymer ?
#
loop_
_entity_poly.entity_id
_entity_poly.type
_entity_poly.pdbx_seq_one_letter_code
_entity_poly.pdbx_strand_id
1 'polypeptide(L)'
;MIRKFIPSFIERPIDNLRTYINFVNDFLLFKKKSKENSRFEITWKNRNPQLFDKTGNTSFDIHYTYHPAWAARIIEKTKPAKHIDISSTLNFSAIVSAFIPVEFYDYRPANIVLNNLTSKKADLTSLPFWSWALW
;
A
#
# COMPACT_ATOMS: atom_id res chain seq x y z
N MET A 1 -5.79 10.82 -35.74
CA MET A 1 -4.54 11.27 -35.08
C MET A 1 -3.82 10.01 -34.60
N ILE A 2 -2.83 9.53 -35.35
CA ILE A 2 -2.14 8.27 -35.09
C ILE A 2 -1.15 8.50 -33.93
N ARG A 3 -1.48 8.01 -32.73
CA ARG A 3 -0.48 7.89 -31.64
C ARG A 3 0.50 6.81 -32.08
N LYS A 4 1.70 7.22 -32.52
CA LYS A 4 2.81 6.29 -32.74
C LYS A 4 3.08 5.61 -31.40
N PHE A 5 2.92 4.29 -31.37
CA PHE A 5 3.25 3.49 -30.20
C PHE A 5 4.78 3.41 -30.13
N ILE A 6 5.39 4.28 -29.33
CA ILE A 6 6.82 4.22 -29.05
C ILE A 6 7.00 3.20 -27.94
N PRO A 7 7.78 2.12 -28.14
CA PRO A 7 8.01 1.12 -27.11
C PRO A 7 8.62 1.77 -25.86
N SER A 8 8.09 1.42 -24.69
CA SER A 8 8.46 2.03 -23.41
C SER A 8 9.95 1.98 -23.07
N PHE A 9 10.78 1.21 -23.79
CA PHE A 9 12.23 1.12 -23.58
C PHE A 9 13.01 2.24 -24.29
N ILE A 10 12.47 2.85 -25.35
CA ILE A 10 13.12 3.92 -26.12
C ILE A 10 12.91 5.30 -25.47
N GLU A 11 11.82 5.48 -24.69
CA GLU A 11 11.53 6.73 -23.96
C GLU A 11 12.37 6.91 -22.68
N ARG A 12 13.02 5.86 -22.18
CA ARG A 12 13.67 5.87 -20.85
C ARG A 12 14.94 6.72 -20.74
N PRO A 13 15.85 6.84 -21.73
CA PRO A 13 17.16 7.47 -21.48
C PRO A 13 17.10 9.00 -21.28
N ILE A 14 16.25 9.69 -22.03
CA ILE A 14 16.16 11.16 -22.03
C ILE A 14 15.42 11.65 -20.79
N ASP A 15 14.31 10.99 -20.44
CA ASP A 15 13.55 11.29 -19.23
C ASP A 15 14.39 11.05 -17.97
N ASN A 16 15.27 10.04 -17.99
CA ASN A 16 16.24 9.81 -16.91
C ASN A 16 17.21 11.00 -16.72
N LEU A 17 17.71 11.60 -17.81
CA LEU A 17 18.63 12.74 -17.71
C LEU A 17 17.92 13.99 -17.19
N ARG A 18 16.75 14.32 -17.73
CA ARG A 18 15.98 15.49 -17.31
C ARG A 18 15.56 15.41 -15.85
N THR A 19 15.03 14.27 -15.42
CA THR A 19 14.62 14.04 -14.02
C THR A 19 15.81 14.11 -13.08
N TYR A 20 16.97 13.59 -13.48
CA TYR A 20 18.18 13.68 -12.68
C TYR A 20 18.71 15.11 -12.55
N ILE A 21 18.70 15.91 -13.62
CA ILE A 21 19.06 17.34 -13.56
C ILE A 21 18.11 18.09 -12.60
N ASN A 22 16.80 17.83 -12.69
CA ASN A 22 15.83 18.42 -11.77
C ASN A 22 16.11 18.02 -10.31
N PHE A 23 16.41 16.74 -10.07
CA PHE A 23 16.79 16.25 -8.75
C PHE A 23 18.04 16.94 -8.20
N VAL A 24 19.08 17.15 -9.02
CA VAL A 24 20.30 17.88 -8.62
C VAL A 24 19.95 19.31 -8.18
N ASN A 25 19.14 20.01 -8.98
CA ASN A 25 18.70 21.37 -8.67
C ASN A 25 17.89 21.43 -7.37
N ASP A 26 16.93 20.51 -7.19
CA ASP A 26 16.11 20.39 -5.99
C ASP A 26 16.98 20.07 -4.76
N PHE A 27 17.98 19.20 -4.90
CA PHE A 27 18.94 18.87 -3.84
C PHE A 27 19.77 20.09 -3.41
N LEU A 28 20.31 20.85 -4.37
CA LEU A 28 21.09 22.06 -4.07
C LEU A 28 20.23 23.14 -3.39
N LEU A 29 18.98 23.31 -3.84
CA LEU A 29 18.02 24.20 -3.21
C LEU A 29 17.69 23.77 -1.78
N PHE A 30 17.42 22.47 -1.57
CA PHE A 30 17.18 21.90 -0.25
C PHE A 30 18.39 22.09 0.68
N LYS A 31 19.61 21.83 0.19
CA LYS A 31 20.85 22.06 0.94
C LYS A 31 21.03 23.53 1.33
N LYS A 32 20.70 24.47 0.43
CA LYS A 32 20.78 25.91 0.72
C LYS A 32 19.78 26.30 1.81
N LYS A 33 18.52 25.90 1.68
CA LYS A 33 17.44 26.23 2.63
C LYS A 33 17.66 25.61 4.01
N SER A 34 18.22 24.40 4.06
CA SER A 34 18.45 23.70 5.32
C SER A 34 19.57 24.29 6.17
N LYS A 35 20.38 25.22 5.65
CA LYS A 35 21.42 25.91 6.44
C LYS A 35 20.87 26.70 7.62
N GLU A 36 19.60 27.08 7.57
CA GLU A 36 18.90 27.77 8.66
C GLU A 36 18.62 26.83 9.85
N ASN A 37 18.68 25.51 9.65
CA ASN A 37 18.44 24.49 10.67
C ASN A 37 19.43 23.34 10.54
N SER A 38 20.55 23.41 11.29
CA SER A 38 21.69 22.49 11.21
C SER A 38 21.47 21.13 11.88
N ARG A 39 20.23 20.61 11.95
CA ARG A 39 19.92 19.33 12.58
C ARG A 39 20.63 18.14 11.92
N PHE A 40 20.88 18.20 10.62
CA PHE A 40 21.50 17.12 9.85
C PHE A 40 22.53 17.65 8.85
N GLU A 41 23.60 16.89 8.64
CA GLU A 41 24.58 17.17 7.60
C GLU A 41 24.06 16.69 6.23
N ILE A 42 23.85 17.64 5.31
CA ILE A 42 23.37 17.32 3.95
C ILE A 42 24.57 17.16 3.01
N THR A 43 24.95 15.90 2.81
CA THR A 43 26.01 15.51 1.88
C THR A 43 25.45 14.84 0.63
N TRP A 44 26.15 15.00 -0.50
CA TRP A 44 25.76 14.35 -1.75
C TRP A 44 25.80 12.82 -1.66
N LYS A 45 26.66 12.26 -0.80
CA LYS A 45 26.83 10.80 -0.65
C LYS A 45 25.60 10.13 -0.03
N ASN A 46 24.82 10.83 0.78
CA ASN A 46 23.69 10.28 1.53
C ASN A 46 22.33 10.40 0.81
N ARG A 47 22.34 10.57 -0.52
CA ARG A 47 21.12 10.77 -1.31
C ARG A 47 20.47 9.45 -1.72
N ASN A 48 19.14 9.42 -1.78
CA ASN A 48 18.35 8.33 -2.36
C ASN A 48 17.36 8.90 -3.39
N PRO A 49 17.79 9.15 -4.65
CA PRO A 49 16.98 9.88 -5.64
C PRO A 49 15.72 9.11 -6.04
N GLN A 50 14.55 9.72 -5.86
CA GLN A 50 13.28 9.24 -6.39
C GLN A 50 12.92 10.03 -7.64
N LEU A 51 13.54 9.69 -8.77
CA LEU A 51 13.54 10.54 -9.98
C LEU A 51 12.16 10.71 -10.62
N PHE A 52 11.24 9.79 -10.36
CA PHE A 52 9.91 9.77 -10.98
C PHE A 52 8.78 10.11 -10.01
N ASP A 53 9.09 10.37 -8.73
CA ASP A 53 8.07 10.67 -7.72
C ASP A 53 7.51 12.09 -7.82
N LYS A 54 8.16 12.97 -8.62
CA LYS A 54 7.70 14.34 -8.87
C LYS A 54 6.52 14.36 -9.86
N THR A 55 5.43 13.68 -9.51
CA THR A 55 4.17 13.64 -10.24
C THR A 55 3.17 14.67 -9.70
N GLY A 56 2.21 15.10 -10.52
CA GLY A 56 1.14 16.01 -10.08
C GLY A 56 0.11 15.36 -9.16
N ASN A 57 0.00 14.02 -9.21
CA ASN A 57 -0.95 13.22 -8.44
C ASN A 57 -0.21 12.07 -7.75
N THR A 58 -0.69 11.67 -6.58
CA THR A 58 -0.22 10.47 -5.88
C THR A 58 -0.79 9.21 -6.56
N SER A 59 0.07 8.29 -6.95
CA SER A 59 -0.36 6.96 -7.43
C SER A 59 -0.77 6.06 -6.26
N PHE A 60 -1.57 5.04 -6.55
CA PHE A 60 -1.97 4.04 -5.56
C PHE A 60 -2.22 2.70 -6.26
N ASP A 61 -2.20 1.60 -5.50
CA ASP A 61 -2.56 0.30 -6.03
C ASP A 61 -4.08 0.24 -6.26
N ILE A 62 -4.49 0.19 -7.53
CA ILE A 62 -5.89 0.25 -7.92
C ILE A 62 -6.68 -0.93 -7.30
N HIS A 63 -6.10 -2.12 -7.28
CA HIS A 63 -6.78 -3.32 -6.79
C HIS A 63 -6.88 -3.31 -5.26
N TYR A 64 -5.77 -3.08 -4.58
CA TYR A 64 -5.70 -3.07 -3.12
C TYR A 64 -6.22 -1.78 -2.47
N THR A 65 -6.56 -0.77 -3.25
CA THR A 65 -7.31 0.40 -2.76
C THR A 65 -8.80 0.22 -2.98
N TYR A 66 -9.25 -0.03 -4.21
CA TYR A 66 -10.68 -0.03 -4.50
C TYR A 66 -11.41 -1.26 -3.99
N HIS A 67 -10.82 -2.46 -4.08
CA HIS A 67 -11.51 -3.67 -3.66
C HIS A 67 -11.74 -3.72 -2.13
N PRO A 68 -10.75 -3.46 -1.26
CA PRO A 68 -10.98 -3.36 0.19
C PRO A 68 -11.93 -2.23 0.55
N ALA A 69 -11.84 -1.09 -0.13
CA ALA A 69 -12.73 0.05 0.09
C ALA A 69 -14.20 -0.28 -0.23
N TRP A 70 -14.45 -1.04 -1.31
CA TRP A 70 -15.78 -1.54 -1.64
C TRP A 70 -16.28 -2.54 -0.59
N ALA A 71 -15.47 -3.55 -0.25
CA ALA A 71 -15.84 -4.59 0.70
C ALA A 71 -16.18 -4.00 2.08
N ALA A 72 -15.39 -3.05 2.59
CA ALA A 72 -15.63 -2.40 3.87
C ALA A 72 -16.98 -1.66 3.91
N ARG A 73 -17.36 -0.99 2.80
CA ARG A 73 -18.65 -0.31 2.68
C ARG A 73 -19.82 -1.29 2.67
N ILE A 74 -19.65 -2.46 2.05
CA ILE A 74 -20.68 -3.51 2.10
C ILE A 74 -20.84 -4.04 3.53
N ILE A 75 -19.75 -4.31 4.23
CA ILE A 75 -19.78 -4.79 5.63
C ILE A 75 -20.43 -3.75 6.55
N GLU A 76 -20.09 -2.46 6.39
CA GLU A 76 -20.71 -1.38 7.17
C GLU A 76 -22.22 -1.31 6.93
N LYS A 77 -22.66 -1.48 5.68
CA LYS A 77 -24.08 -1.46 5.32
C LYS A 77 -24.85 -2.68 5.83
N THR A 78 -24.27 -3.87 5.74
CA THR A 78 -24.96 -5.12 6.10
C THR A 78 -24.86 -5.45 7.59
N LYS A 79 -23.87 -4.90 8.29
CA LYS A 79 -23.61 -5.08 9.74
C LYS A 79 -23.75 -6.53 10.19
N PRO A 80 -22.97 -7.49 9.64
CA PRO A 80 -23.03 -8.85 10.13
C PRO A 80 -22.66 -8.90 11.63
N ALA A 81 -22.96 -10.01 12.31
CA ALA A 81 -22.52 -10.16 13.71
C ALA A 81 -20.99 -10.24 13.83
N LYS A 82 -20.32 -10.76 12.78
CA LYS A 82 -18.87 -10.91 12.67
C LYS A 82 -18.47 -11.06 11.20
N HIS A 83 -17.29 -10.58 10.84
CA HIS A 83 -16.67 -10.83 9.54
C HIS A 83 -15.55 -11.88 9.67
N ILE A 84 -15.63 -12.94 8.86
CA ILE A 84 -14.54 -13.91 8.70
C ILE A 84 -13.75 -13.49 7.47
N ASP A 85 -12.51 -13.09 7.68
CA ASP A 85 -11.58 -12.69 6.62
C ASP A 85 -10.54 -13.79 6.44
N ILE A 86 -10.38 -14.28 5.19
CA ILE A 86 -9.44 -15.35 4.85
C ILE A 86 -8.38 -14.77 3.91
N SER A 87 -7.18 -14.56 4.45
CA SER A 87 -5.97 -14.20 3.72
C SER A 87 -6.09 -12.93 2.85
N SER A 88 -6.98 -12.00 3.20
CA SER A 88 -6.91 -10.65 2.63
C SER A 88 -5.73 -9.86 3.22
N THR A 89 -5.65 -8.56 2.93
CA THR A 89 -4.66 -7.70 3.57
C THR A 89 -4.98 -7.46 5.05
N LEU A 90 -3.98 -7.60 5.93
CA LEU A 90 -4.14 -7.28 7.35
C LEU A 90 -4.70 -5.86 7.59
N ASN A 91 -4.33 -4.89 6.75
CA ASN A 91 -4.83 -3.53 6.82
C ASN A 91 -6.36 -3.45 6.67
N PHE A 92 -6.95 -4.24 5.76
CA PHE A 92 -8.39 -4.29 5.59
C PHE A 92 -9.07 -4.81 6.86
N SER A 93 -8.63 -5.96 7.36
CA SER A 93 -9.12 -6.54 8.61
C SER A 93 -9.01 -5.58 9.80
N ALA A 94 -7.89 -4.88 9.93
CA ALA A 94 -7.65 -3.91 11.00
C ALA A 94 -8.55 -2.66 10.90
N ILE A 95 -8.86 -2.19 9.69
CA ILE A 95 -9.79 -1.07 9.48
C ILE A 95 -11.23 -1.52 9.77
N VAL A 96 -11.63 -2.67 9.25
CA VAL A 96 -12.98 -3.21 9.43
C VAL A 96 -13.27 -3.52 10.90
N SER A 97 -12.27 -3.98 11.66
CA SER A 97 -12.43 -4.28 13.08
C SER A 97 -12.81 -3.07 13.93
N ALA A 98 -12.62 -1.85 13.43
CA ALA A 98 -13.04 -0.63 14.10
C ALA A 98 -14.57 -0.53 14.29
N PHE A 99 -15.36 -1.20 13.44
CA PHE A 99 -16.83 -1.11 13.47
C PHE A 99 -17.56 -2.46 13.51
N ILE A 100 -16.85 -3.58 13.43
CA ILE A 100 -17.45 -4.92 13.55
C ILE A 100 -16.44 -5.94 14.10
N PRO A 101 -16.83 -7.01 14.80
CA PRO A 101 -15.92 -8.10 15.11
C PRO A 101 -15.35 -8.78 13.85
N VAL A 102 -14.04 -8.99 13.81
CA VAL A 102 -13.30 -9.62 12.70
C VAL A 102 -12.45 -10.77 13.21
N GLU A 103 -12.54 -11.91 12.52
CA GLU A 103 -11.55 -12.98 12.61
C GLU A 103 -10.77 -13.05 11.31
N PHE A 104 -9.49 -12.69 11.38
CA PHE A 104 -8.56 -12.73 10.27
C PHE A 104 -7.77 -14.03 10.31
N TYR A 105 -7.86 -14.80 9.22
CA TYR A 105 -7.18 -16.07 9.07
C TYR A 105 -6.10 -15.98 7.99
N ASP A 106 -4.87 -16.34 8.34
CA ASP A 106 -3.74 -16.41 7.41
C ASP A 106 -2.92 -17.68 7.70
N TYR A 107 -2.13 -18.14 6.74
CA TYR A 107 -1.17 -19.22 6.99
C TYR A 107 -0.10 -18.80 8.02
N ARG A 108 0.23 -17.50 8.06
CA ARG A 108 1.15 -16.85 9.00
C ARG A 108 0.39 -15.77 9.78
N PRO A 109 -0.25 -16.10 10.92
CA PRO A 109 -1.04 -15.13 11.67
C PRO A 109 -0.19 -13.94 12.12
N ALA A 110 -0.76 -12.75 12.04
CA ALA A 110 -0.12 -11.53 12.48
C ALA A 110 -0.21 -11.40 14.00
N ASN A 111 0.89 -11.02 14.66
CA ASN A 111 0.89 -10.69 16.08
C ASN A 111 0.34 -9.27 16.31
N ILE A 112 -0.93 -9.06 15.98
CA ILE A 112 -1.63 -7.77 16.11
C ILE A 112 -2.56 -7.80 17.33
N VAL A 113 -2.59 -6.70 18.07
CA VAL A 113 -3.47 -6.52 19.24
C VAL A 113 -4.37 -5.31 18.99
N LEU A 114 -5.61 -5.58 18.59
CA LEU A 114 -6.66 -4.58 18.40
C LEU A 114 -7.98 -5.12 18.93
N ASN A 115 -8.78 -4.26 19.55
CA ASN A 115 -10.14 -4.61 19.91
C ASN A 115 -10.91 -5.06 18.66
N ASN A 116 -11.79 -6.05 18.84
CA ASN A 116 -12.61 -6.64 17.78
C ASN A 116 -11.83 -7.30 16.63
N LEU A 117 -10.51 -7.50 16.73
CA LEU A 117 -9.73 -8.25 15.74
C LEU A 117 -9.04 -9.44 16.39
N THR A 118 -9.31 -10.64 15.88
CA THR A 118 -8.52 -11.83 16.22
C THR A 118 -7.78 -12.33 14.99
N SER A 119 -6.45 -12.47 15.05
CA SER A 119 -5.67 -13.11 13.99
C SER A 119 -5.36 -14.56 14.36
N LYS A 120 -5.71 -15.50 13.47
CA LYS A 120 -5.54 -16.94 13.67
C LYS A 120 -4.85 -17.58 12.48
N LYS A 121 -4.19 -18.71 12.72
CA LYS A 121 -3.64 -19.54 11.65
C LYS A 121 -4.77 -20.30 10.95
N ALA A 122 -4.75 -20.38 9.63
CA ALA A 122 -5.56 -21.33 8.87
C ALA A 122 -4.83 -21.85 7.63
N ASP A 123 -5.17 -23.07 7.25
CA ASP A 123 -4.90 -23.63 5.92
C ASP A 123 -6.22 -23.65 5.14
N LEU A 124 -6.24 -23.09 3.93
CA LEU A 124 -7.45 -23.02 3.11
C LEU A 124 -7.99 -24.41 2.76
N THR A 125 -7.12 -25.43 2.72
CA THR A 125 -7.51 -26.82 2.45
C THR A 125 -8.06 -27.54 3.69
N SER A 126 -7.95 -26.93 4.87
CA SER A 126 -8.36 -27.51 6.15
C SER A 126 -8.84 -26.42 7.12
N LEU A 127 -9.92 -25.72 6.73
CA LEU A 127 -10.50 -24.66 7.56
C LEU A 127 -11.20 -25.24 8.80
N PRO A 128 -10.96 -24.69 10.00
CA PRO A 128 -11.45 -25.27 11.26
C PRO A 128 -12.97 -25.17 11.48
N PHE A 129 -13.67 -24.41 10.63
CA PHE A 129 -15.12 -24.19 10.69
C PHE A 129 -15.86 -24.74 9.47
N TRP A 130 -15.15 -25.39 8.55
CA TRP A 130 -15.75 -25.99 7.36
C TRP A 130 -15.96 -27.49 7.58
N SER A 131 -17.21 -27.94 7.55
CA SER A 131 -17.54 -29.36 7.46
C SER A 131 -18.27 -29.63 6.14
N TRP A 132 -17.79 -30.62 5.38
CA TRP A 132 -18.38 -31.05 4.12
C TRP A 132 -19.74 -31.78 4.28
N ALA A 133 -20.27 -31.88 5.49
CA ALA A 133 -21.32 -32.85 5.84
C ALA A 133 -22.77 -32.38 5.60
N LEU A 134 -23.02 -31.29 4.86
CA LEU A 134 -24.36 -30.71 4.70
C LEU A 134 -24.73 -30.26 3.28
N TRP A 135 -24.15 -30.88 2.24
CA TRP A 135 -24.63 -30.74 0.86
C TRP A 135 -25.09 -32.09 0.31
#